data_AF-A0A946HTV9-F1
#
_entry.id   AF-A0A946HTV9-F1
#
_cell.length_a   1.000
_cell.length_b   1.000
_cell.length_c   1.000
_cell.angle_alpha   90.00
_cell.angle_beta   90.00
_cell.angle_gamma   90.00
#
_symmetry.space_group_name_H-M   'P 1'
#
loop_
_entity.id
_entity.type
_entity.pdbx_description
1 polymer ?
#
loop_
_entity_poly.entity_id
_entity_poly.type
_entity_poly.pdbx_seq_one_letter_code
_entity_poly.pdbx_strand_id
1 'polypeptide(L)'
;MTTKTNAPTQESVLPEQEVPQEDVQVQQVVETPTESENTPEQAAEAVAPVQESEAAAVSTVQSAQPTNEDEPSEVKAFKSEDLQQIEKILSEGLDDLYKELPENRKAEFRQKGEETARAVERLLESAKVKIGKVVRLITEWLKMIPGVNKYFLEQESKIKADRLLEYKQDKEEGKI
;
A
#
# COMPACT_ATOMS: atom_id res chain seq x y z
N MET A 1 -39.56 74.92 3.71
CA MET A 1 -38.87 73.80 4.37
C MET A 1 -38.20 72.96 3.30
N THR A 2 -36.89 72.75 3.47
CA THR A 2 -36.04 71.68 2.91
C THR A 2 -35.83 71.54 1.39
N THR A 3 -34.61 71.91 0.99
CA THR A 3 -33.85 71.51 -0.21
C THR A 3 -33.47 70.03 -0.19
N LYS A 4 -33.49 69.39 -1.38
CA LYS A 4 -32.70 68.17 -1.72
C LYS A 4 -32.78 68.00 -3.24
N THR A 5 -31.84 68.51 -4.03
CA THR A 5 -30.45 68.07 -4.22
C THR A 5 -30.31 66.60 -4.63
N ASN A 6 -29.89 66.45 -5.90
CA ASN A 6 -28.79 65.62 -6.37
C ASN A 6 -29.09 64.27 -7.06
N ALA A 7 -28.89 64.36 -8.39
CA ALA A 7 -28.22 63.43 -9.32
C ALA A 7 -28.76 62.01 -9.59
N PRO A 8 -28.98 61.66 -10.89
CA PRO A 8 -28.95 60.28 -11.36
C PRO A 8 -27.48 59.80 -11.41
N THR A 9 -27.17 58.73 -10.68
CA THR A 9 -25.86 58.07 -10.76
C THR A 9 -25.88 57.09 -11.92
N GLN A 10 -24.80 57.17 -12.69
CA GLN A 10 -24.50 56.50 -13.93
C GLN A 10 -24.24 55.00 -13.76
N GLU A 11 -24.49 54.28 -14.86
CA GLU A 11 -23.57 53.35 -15.51
C GLU A 11 -22.65 52.52 -14.58
N SER A 12 -23.01 51.26 -14.38
CA SER A 12 -22.03 50.22 -14.14
C SER A 12 -22.34 49.07 -15.08
N VAL A 13 -21.65 49.13 -16.20
CA VAL A 13 -21.46 48.10 -17.20
C VAL A 13 -21.13 46.76 -16.53
N LEU A 14 -21.96 45.75 -16.80
CA LEU A 14 -21.56 44.35 -16.65
C LEU A 14 -20.47 44.09 -17.70
N PRO A 15 -19.27 43.58 -17.34
CA PRO A 15 -18.43 42.95 -18.32
C PRO A 15 -19.03 41.57 -18.64
N GLU A 16 -19.77 41.52 -19.74
CA GLU A 16 -20.03 40.31 -20.50
C GLU A 16 -18.66 39.79 -20.97
N GLN A 17 -18.07 38.86 -20.21
CA GLN A 17 -16.91 38.13 -20.70
C GLN A 17 -17.39 37.12 -21.73
N GLU A 18 -17.16 37.49 -23.00
CA GLU A 18 -17.04 36.59 -24.13
C GLU A 18 -16.28 35.33 -23.72
N VAL A 19 -16.97 34.20 -23.75
CA VAL A 19 -16.37 32.89 -23.92
C VAL A 19 -15.82 32.82 -25.35
N PRO A 20 -14.49 32.73 -25.56
CA PRO A 20 -13.96 32.44 -26.88
C PRO A 20 -14.31 30.98 -27.21
N GLN A 21 -15.16 30.82 -28.23
CA GLN A 21 -15.38 29.54 -28.88
C GLN A 21 -14.12 29.21 -29.69
N GLU A 22 -13.22 28.42 -29.11
CA GLU A 22 -12.14 27.79 -29.86
C GLU A 22 -12.61 26.44 -30.42
N ASP A 23 -12.72 26.44 -31.75
CA ASP A 23 -12.83 25.31 -32.66
C ASP A 23 -11.79 24.24 -32.34
N VAL A 24 -12.23 23.08 -31.81
CA VAL A 24 -11.43 21.85 -31.87
C VAL A 24 -12.25 20.79 -32.57
N GLN A 25 -12.01 20.74 -33.88
CA GLN A 25 -12.48 19.73 -34.81
C GLN A 25 -12.21 18.31 -34.31
N VAL A 26 -13.29 17.54 -34.22
CA VAL A 26 -13.29 16.10 -34.02
C VAL A 26 -12.74 15.42 -35.27
N GLN A 27 -11.44 15.13 -35.27
CA GLN A 27 -10.81 14.29 -36.31
C GLN A 27 -10.98 12.81 -35.97
N GLN A 28 -12.05 12.25 -36.54
CA GLN A 28 -12.04 11.08 -37.42
C GLN A 28 -10.86 10.09 -37.24
N VAL A 29 -11.13 8.95 -36.57
CA VAL A 29 -10.30 7.73 -36.61
C VAL A 29 -10.96 6.71 -37.53
N VAL A 30 -10.33 6.44 -38.67
CA VAL A 30 -10.63 5.32 -39.58
C VAL A 30 -9.35 4.54 -39.89
N GLU A 31 -9.40 3.25 -39.54
CA GLU A 31 -8.87 2.04 -40.20
C GLU A 31 -7.35 1.89 -40.43
N THR A 32 -6.63 1.00 -39.69
CA THR A 32 -6.18 -0.42 -39.97
C THR A 32 -5.17 -0.59 -41.14
N PRO A 33 -4.37 -1.68 -41.32
CA PRO A 33 -4.04 -2.89 -40.53
C PRO A 33 -2.50 -3.24 -40.51
N THR A 34 -2.13 -4.49 -40.16
CA THR A 34 -0.84 -5.22 -40.38
C THR A 34 0.26 -5.04 -39.31
N GLU A 35 1.03 -6.03 -38.85
CA GLU A 35 1.05 -7.51 -38.80
C GLU A 35 2.37 -7.84 -38.08
N SER A 36 2.39 -8.77 -37.13
CA SER A 36 3.52 -9.71 -36.95
C SER A 36 3.21 -10.70 -35.84
N GLU A 37 2.62 -11.80 -36.30
CA GLU A 37 2.96 -13.17 -35.96
C GLU A 37 4.29 -13.36 -35.21
N ASN A 38 4.22 -13.90 -33.99
CA ASN A 38 5.28 -14.77 -33.50
C ASN A 38 4.67 -15.91 -32.68
N THR A 39 4.51 -17.04 -33.35
CA THR A 39 4.48 -18.40 -32.78
C THR A 39 5.50 -19.19 -33.59
N PRO A 40 6.43 -19.90 -32.93
CA PRO A 40 6.30 -21.36 -32.83
C PRO A 40 6.49 -21.82 -31.37
N GLU A 41 5.62 -22.67 -30.86
CA GLU A 41 5.80 -24.13 -30.87
C GLU A 41 6.98 -24.57 -29.98
N GLN A 42 6.69 -24.98 -28.75
CA GLN A 42 7.44 -26.08 -28.17
C GLN A 42 6.46 -27.06 -27.50
N ALA A 43 6.56 -28.26 -28.03
CA ALA A 43 5.67 -29.37 -27.86
C ALA A 43 5.70 -29.95 -26.45
N ALA A 44 4.62 -30.69 -26.19
CA ALA A 44 4.47 -31.60 -25.08
C ALA A 44 5.65 -32.57 -24.96
N GLU A 45 6.11 -32.78 -23.73
CA GLU A 45 6.68 -34.05 -23.35
C GLU A 45 5.96 -34.55 -22.10
N ALA A 46 5.29 -35.68 -22.28
CA ALA A 46 4.65 -36.47 -21.25
C ALA A 46 5.69 -37.24 -20.42
N VAL A 47 5.19 -37.90 -19.37
CA VAL A 47 5.81 -38.99 -18.57
C VAL A 47 6.75 -38.49 -17.46
N ALA A 48 6.66 -38.91 -16.19
CA ALA A 48 5.87 -39.92 -15.50
C ALA A 48 5.77 -39.56 -13.99
N PRO A 49 4.70 -39.98 -13.29
CA PRO A 49 4.67 -39.99 -11.83
C PRO A 49 5.40 -41.24 -11.32
N VAL A 50 6.51 -41.06 -10.62
CA VAL A 50 7.11 -42.11 -9.79
C VAL A 50 6.84 -41.78 -8.32
N GLN A 51 5.66 -42.21 -7.87
CA GLN A 51 5.44 -42.55 -6.47
C GLN A 51 5.69 -44.05 -6.33
N GLU A 52 6.83 -44.41 -5.77
CA GLU A 52 7.12 -45.74 -5.24
C GLU A 52 7.89 -45.51 -3.94
N SER A 53 7.19 -45.59 -2.81
CA SER A 53 7.20 -46.74 -1.91
C SER A 53 8.49 -46.85 -1.12
N GLU A 54 8.50 -46.28 0.09
CA GLU A 54 9.24 -46.89 1.18
C GLU A 54 8.24 -47.24 2.28
N ALA A 55 7.87 -48.52 2.29
CA ALA A 55 7.18 -49.18 3.38
C ALA A 55 8.19 -50.05 4.12
N ALA A 56 8.48 -49.69 5.36
CA ALA A 56 8.91 -50.59 6.43
C ALA A 56 8.47 -49.92 7.75
N ALA A 57 7.40 -50.40 8.42
CA ALA A 57 7.43 -51.48 9.41
C ALA A 57 8.41 -51.17 10.57
N VAL A 58 8.09 -51.24 11.87
CA VAL A 58 7.03 -51.96 12.58
C VAL A 58 6.97 -51.47 14.05
N SER A 59 5.80 -51.67 14.69
CA SER A 59 5.45 -51.85 16.12
C SER A 59 6.26 -51.21 17.26
N THR A 60 5.63 -50.39 18.11
CA THR A 60 4.84 -50.73 19.33
C THR A 60 5.71 -50.98 20.58
N VAL A 61 5.77 -50.03 21.53
CA VAL A 61 5.14 -50.09 22.88
C VAL A 61 5.42 -48.80 23.68
N GLN A 62 4.33 -48.10 23.99
CA GLN A 62 3.96 -47.54 25.30
C GLN A 62 5.09 -47.15 26.30
N SER A 63 5.23 -45.84 26.51
CA SER A 63 5.44 -45.28 27.84
C SER A 63 4.48 -44.10 27.99
N ALA A 64 3.40 -44.32 28.75
CA ALA A 64 2.53 -43.26 29.22
C ALA A 64 3.24 -42.55 30.37
N GLN A 65 3.61 -41.29 30.15
CA GLN A 65 4.03 -40.39 31.22
C GLN A 65 2.97 -39.29 31.32
N PRO A 66 2.40 -39.02 32.51
CA PRO A 66 1.54 -37.86 32.69
C PRO A 66 2.48 -36.67 32.79
N THR A 67 2.58 -35.89 31.72
CA THR A 67 3.28 -34.61 31.78
C THR A 67 2.32 -33.54 31.34
N ASN A 68 1.98 -32.74 32.36
CA ASN A 68 1.33 -31.44 32.39
C ASN A 68 0.61 -30.99 31.12
N GLU A 69 -0.69 -30.75 31.31
CA GLU A 69 -1.50 -29.78 30.58
C GLU A 69 -0.65 -28.55 30.25
N ASP A 70 -0.12 -28.51 29.04
CA ASP A 70 0.47 -27.32 28.45
C ASP A 70 -0.72 -26.40 28.19
N GLU A 71 -1.03 -25.53 29.15
CA GLU A 71 -1.71 -24.28 28.82
C GLU A 71 -1.01 -23.73 27.59
N PRO A 72 -1.73 -23.37 26.52
CA PRO A 72 -1.11 -22.75 25.37
C PRO A 72 -0.51 -21.43 25.86
N SER A 73 0.77 -21.46 26.21
CA SER A 73 1.56 -20.28 26.43
C SER A 73 1.56 -19.61 25.06
N GLU A 74 0.73 -18.58 24.94
CA GLU A 74 0.69 -17.68 23.81
C GLU A 74 2.12 -17.20 23.62
N VAL A 75 2.84 -17.85 22.71
CA VAL A 75 4.15 -17.44 22.22
C VAL A 75 3.90 -16.13 21.50
N LYS A 76 3.82 -15.06 22.30
CA LYS A 76 3.83 -13.69 21.85
C LYS A 76 5.15 -13.55 21.14
N ALA A 77 5.12 -13.77 19.82
CA ALA A 77 6.29 -13.69 18.97
C ALA A 77 7.01 -12.40 19.37
N PHE A 78 8.24 -12.53 19.88
CA PHE A 78 9.02 -11.40 20.34
C PHE A 78 9.22 -10.48 19.12
N LYS A 79 8.33 -9.51 18.94
CA LYS A 79 8.46 -8.48 17.93
C LYS A 79 9.66 -7.63 18.33
N SER A 80 10.65 -7.53 17.45
CA SER A 80 11.78 -6.61 17.60
C SER A 80 11.28 -5.20 17.91
N GLU A 81 12.02 -4.45 18.72
CA GLU A 81 11.67 -3.06 19.03
C GLU A 81 11.59 -2.21 17.76
N ASP A 82 12.48 -2.48 16.79
CA ASP A 82 12.48 -1.88 15.46
C ASP A 82 11.16 -2.10 14.71
N LEU A 83 10.71 -3.36 14.64
CA LEU A 83 9.46 -3.71 13.99
C LEU A 83 8.27 -2.98 14.61
N GLN A 84 8.25 -2.85 15.95
CA GLN A 84 7.18 -2.13 16.64
C GLN A 84 7.19 -0.63 16.33
N GLN A 85 8.37 0.00 16.26
CA GLN A 85 8.48 1.40 15.85
C GLN A 85 8.08 1.61 14.39
N ILE A 86 8.47 0.71 13.50
CA ILE A 86 8.07 0.75 12.09
C ILE A 86 6.54 0.60 11.95
N GLU A 87 5.94 -0.37 12.65
CA GLU A 87 4.48 -0.56 12.68
C GLU A 87 3.78 0.73 13.18
N LYS A 88 4.33 1.35 14.24
CA LYS A 88 3.80 2.61 14.77
C LYS A 88 3.85 3.73 13.73
N ILE A 89 4.99 3.97 13.08
CA ILE A 89 5.15 5.00 12.05
C ILE A 89 4.21 4.76 10.86
N LEU A 90 4.05 3.50 10.45
CA LEU A 90 3.15 3.11 9.36
C LEU A 90 1.69 3.33 9.72
N SER A 91 1.29 3.05 10.96
CA SER A 91 -0.10 3.21 11.43
C SER A 91 -0.50 4.65 11.76
N GLU A 92 0.46 5.54 11.99
CA GLU A 92 0.17 6.93 12.40
C GLU A 92 -0.71 7.65 11.36
N GLY A 93 -1.77 8.32 11.81
CA GLY A 93 -2.66 9.09 10.93
C GLY A 93 -3.62 8.27 10.07
N LEU A 94 -3.67 6.94 10.25
CA LEU A 94 -4.59 6.05 9.52
C LEU A 94 -5.82 5.63 10.33
N ASP A 95 -5.96 6.09 11.58
CA ASP A 95 -6.99 5.60 12.51
C ASP A 95 -8.42 5.88 12.02
N ASP A 96 -8.66 7.08 11.48
CA ASP A 96 -9.96 7.46 10.91
C ASP A 96 -10.30 6.63 9.67
N LEU A 97 -9.34 6.50 8.74
CA LEU A 97 -9.49 5.65 7.54
C LEU A 97 -9.71 4.17 7.90
N TYR A 98 -9.06 3.70 8.97
CA TYR A 98 -9.22 2.35 9.46
C TYR A 98 -10.60 2.10 10.07
N LYS A 99 -11.18 3.09 10.76
CA LYS A 99 -12.55 2.98 11.31
C LYS A 99 -13.59 2.86 10.20
N GLU A 100 -13.39 3.55 9.09
CA GLU A 100 -14.28 3.55 7.92
C GLU A 100 -14.21 2.25 7.10
N LEU A 101 -13.15 1.43 7.27
CA LEU A 101 -13.03 0.14 6.60
C LEU A 101 -14.07 -0.89 7.14
N PRO A 102 -14.67 -1.72 6.28
CA PRO A 102 -15.53 -2.80 6.71
C PRO A 102 -14.72 -3.92 7.39
N GLU A 103 -15.34 -4.66 8.32
CA GLU A 103 -14.68 -5.67 9.17
C GLU A 103 -13.84 -6.69 8.37
N ASN A 104 -14.36 -7.15 7.23
CA ASN A 104 -13.66 -8.10 6.37
C ASN A 104 -12.33 -7.54 5.83
N ARG A 105 -12.28 -6.24 5.52
CA ARG A 105 -11.06 -5.59 5.01
C ARG A 105 -10.13 -5.12 6.11
N LYS A 106 -10.63 -4.83 7.31
CA LYS A 106 -9.79 -4.46 8.47
C LYS A 106 -8.76 -5.53 8.78
N ALA A 107 -9.18 -6.80 8.79
CA ALA A 107 -8.29 -7.94 9.01
C ALA A 107 -7.21 -8.05 7.92
N GLU A 108 -7.60 -7.99 6.65
CA GLU A 108 -6.68 -8.04 5.51
C GLU A 108 -5.69 -6.86 5.53
N PHE A 109 -6.19 -5.65 5.81
CA PHE A 109 -5.38 -4.44 5.88
C PHE A 109 -4.33 -4.52 6.99
N ARG A 110 -4.72 -5.03 8.17
CA ARG A 110 -3.82 -5.22 9.31
C ARG A 110 -2.73 -6.25 8.98
N GLN A 111 -3.13 -7.42 8.47
CA GLN A 111 -2.18 -8.47 8.10
C GLN A 111 -1.16 -7.95 7.07
N LYS A 112 -1.64 -7.26 6.04
CA LYS A 112 -0.76 -6.65 5.05
C LYS A 112 0.08 -5.50 5.61
N GLY A 113 -0.41 -4.79 6.62
CA GLY A 113 0.39 -3.80 7.36
C GLY A 113 1.58 -4.43 8.07
N GLU A 114 1.36 -5.56 8.74
CA GLU A 114 2.44 -6.31 9.40
C GLU A 114 3.45 -6.88 8.39
N GLU A 115 2.99 -7.42 7.27
CA GLU A 115 3.87 -7.86 6.18
C GLU A 115 4.68 -6.69 5.58
N THR A 116 4.04 -5.54 5.39
CA THR A 116 4.68 -4.33 4.86
C THR A 116 5.73 -3.81 5.85
N ALA A 117 5.43 -3.81 7.16
CA ALA A 117 6.38 -3.43 8.19
C ALA A 117 7.64 -4.30 8.18
N ARG A 118 7.50 -5.63 8.09
CA ARG A 118 8.63 -6.56 7.98
C ARG A 118 9.44 -6.36 6.71
N ALA A 119 8.78 -6.08 5.58
CA ALA A 119 9.46 -5.79 4.33
C ALA A 119 10.26 -4.48 4.43
N VAL A 120 9.69 -3.45 5.04
CA VAL A 120 10.34 -2.16 5.29
C VAL A 120 11.54 -2.34 6.23
N GLU A 121 11.39 -3.08 7.34
CA GLU A 121 12.48 -3.40 8.27
C GLU A 121 13.70 -3.96 7.54
N ARG A 122 13.50 -5.01 6.74
CA ARG A 122 14.57 -5.61 5.91
C ARG A 122 15.19 -4.60 4.92
N LEU A 123 14.40 -3.67 4.39
CA LEU A 123 14.91 -2.62 3.50
C LEU A 123 15.76 -1.58 4.26
N LEU A 124 15.42 -1.29 5.52
CA LEU A 124 16.16 -0.38 6.38
C LEU A 124 17.45 -1.00 6.93
N GLU A 125 17.48 -2.31 7.17
CA GLU A 125 18.70 -3.05 7.54
C GLU A 125 19.78 -3.03 6.44
N SER A 126 19.40 -2.74 5.20
CA SER A 126 20.35 -2.68 4.08
C SER A 126 21.28 -1.47 4.20
N ALA A 127 22.57 -1.67 3.91
CA ALA A 127 23.59 -0.61 3.94
C ALA A 127 23.29 0.60 3.03
N LYS A 128 22.48 0.40 1.98
CA LYS A 128 21.97 1.48 1.12
C LYS A 128 20.46 1.37 0.98
N VAL A 129 19.75 2.17 1.75
CA VAL A 129 18.29 2.25 1.69
C VAL A 129 17.85 2.79 0.33
N LYS A 130 16.96 2.06 -0.34
CA LYS A 130 16.34 2.50 -1.58
C LYS A 130 14.99 3.11 -1.26
N ILE A 131 14.96 4.41 -0.98
CA ILE A 131 13.75 5.13 -0.56
C ILE A 131 12.57 4.91 -1.52
N GLY A 132 12.81 4.89 -2.83
CA GLY A 132 11.76 4.61 -3.82
C GLY A 132 11.10 3.24 -3.67
N LYS A 133 11.82 2.23 -3.14
CA LYS A 133 11.22 0.92 -2.83
C LYS A 133 10.35 0.97 -1.57
N VAL A 134 10.78 1.73 -0.56
CA VAL A 134 10.00 1.94 0.68
C VAL A 134 8.70 2.65 0.35
N VAL A 135 8.77 3.77 -0.37
CA VAL A 135 7.59 4.52 -0.84
C VAL A 135 6.64 3.59 -1.61
N ARG A 136 7.16 2.82 -2.56
CA ARG A 136 6.33 1.89 -3.34
C ARG A 136 5.61 0.86 -2.46
N LEU A 137 6.31 0.25 -1.49
CA LEU A 137 5.68 -0.73 -0.58
C LEU A 137 4.54 -0.10 0.23
N ILE A 138 4.77 1.10 0.77
CA ILE A 138 3.77 1.82 1.56
C ILE A 138 2.59 2.21 0.66
N THR A 139 2.84 2.68 -0.57
CA THR A 139 1.78 3.03 -1.52
C THR A 139 0.94 1.82 -1.89
N GLU A 140 1.55 0.67 -2.18
CA GLU A 140 0.82 -0.57 -2.50
C GLU A 140 -0.05 -1.04 -1.32
N TRP A 141 0.43 -0.88 -0.09
CA TRP A 141 -0.35 -1.17 1.11
C TRP A 141 -1.54 -0.20 1.28
N LEU A 142 -1.29 1.11 1.21
CA LEU A 142 -2.33 2.13 1.39
C LEU A 142 -3.43 2.09 0.29
N LYS A 143 -3.10 1.62 -0.92
CA LYS A 143 -4.07 1.42 -2.01
C LYS A 143 -5.21 0.45 -1.68
N MET A 144 -5.07 -0.39 -0.66
CA MET A 144 -6.16 -1.28 -0.24
C MET A 144 -7.34 -0.54 0.38
N ILE A 145 -7.10 0.68 0.87
CA ILE A 145 -8.14 1.55 1.42
C ILE A 145 -8.97 2.07 0.24
N PRO A 146 -10.27 1.76 0.16
CA PRO A 146 -11.13 2.32 -0.88
C PRO A 146 -11.40 3.81 -0.58
N GLY A 147 -11.54 4.63 -1.64
CA GLY A 147 -11.97 6.03 -1.49
C GLY A 147 -10.87 7.05 -1.18
N VAL A 148 -9.61 6.64 -1.01
CA VAL A 148 -8.48 7.57 -0.87
C VAL A 148 -7.98 8.08 -2.21
N ASN A 149 -7.63 9.36 -2.23
CA ASN A 149 -7.14 10.05 -3.43
C ASN A 149 -5.69 9.62 -3.77
N LYS A 150 -5.34 9.62 -5.06
CA LYS A 150 -3.97 9.30 -5.52
C LYS A 150 -2.92 10.20 -4.87
N TYR A 151 -3.21 11.49 -4.75
CA TYR A 151 -2.29 12.45 -4.12
C TYR A 151 -2.08 12.16 -2.64
N PHE A 152 -3.13 11.70 -1.93
CA PHE A 152 -3.00 11.28 -0.54
C PHE A 152 -2.06 10.08 -0.43
N LEU A 153 -2.27 9.04 -1.25
CA LEU A 153 -1.41 7.85 -1.25
C LEU A 153 0.07 8.21 -1.49
N GLU A 154 0.34 9.09 -2.44
CA GLU A 154 1.70 9.53 -2.75
C GLU A 154 2.34 10.33 -1.62
N GLN A 155 1.63 11.32 -1.08
CA GLN A 155 2.13 12.17 0.00
C GLN A 155 2.34 11.37 1.28
N GLU A 156 1.35 10.57 1.66
CA GLU A 156 1.40 9.77 2.88
C GLU A 156 2.54 8.74 2.81
N SER A 157 2.72 8.11 1.64
CA SER A 157 3.85 7.18 1.44
C SER A 157 5.20 7.87 1.53
N LYS A 158 5.33 9.09 1.01
CA LYS A 158 6.57 9.89 1.11
C LYS A 158 6.85 10.31 2.54
N ILE A 159 5.86 10.88 3.24
CA ILE A 159 5.98 11.32 4.64
C ILE A 159 6.41 10.16 5.53
N LYS A 160 5.76 8.99 5.37
CA LYS A 160 6.12 7.78 6.13
C LYS A 160 7.51 7.27 5.78
N ALA A 161 7.88 7.24 4.51
CA ALA A 161 9.21 6.80 4.08
C ALA A 161 10.32 7.73 4.61
N ASP A 162 10.10 9.04 4.63
CA ASP A 162 11.03 10.02 5.18
C ASP A 162 11.21 9.83 6.69
N ARG A 163 10.12 9.64 7.44
CA ARG A 163 10.19 9.33 8.88
C ARG A 163 10.89 8.03 9.20
N LEU A 164 10.71 7.01 8.36
CA LEU A 164 11.42 5.73 8.52
C LEU A 164 12.92 5.87 8.26
N LEU A 165 13.31 6.75 7.33
CA LEU A 165 14.71 7.06 7.08
C LEU A 165 15.32 7.86 8.24
N GLU A 166 14.59 8.84 8.77
CA GLU A 166 14.97 9.59 9.96
C GLU A 166 15.15 8.66 11.16
N TYR A 167 14.19 7.77 11.42
CA TYR A 167 14.28 6.76 12.47
C TYR A 167 15.55 5.90 12.35
N LYS A 168 15.86 5.41 11.14
CA LYS A 168 17.09 4.67 10.89
C LYS A 168 18.33 5.51 11.20
N GLN A 169 18.34 6.77 10.77
CA GLN A 169 19.47 7.67 10.95
C GLN A 169 19.70 7.97 12.44
N ASP A 170 18.64 8.27 13.20
CA ASP A 170 18.74 8.49 14.64
C ASP A 170 19.26 7.25 15.37
N LYS A 171 18.85 6.06 14.94
CA LYS A 171 19.37 4.78 15.46
C LYS A 171 20.87 4.59 15.15
N GLU A 172 21.30 4.88 13.93
CA GLU A 172 22.72 4.77 13.54
C GLU A 172 23.59 5.83 14.24
N GLU A 173 23.04 7.01 14.54
CA GLU A 173 23.67 8.08 15.31
C GLU A 173 23.62 7.86 16.84
N GLY A 174 22.88 6.85 17.32
CA GLY A 174 22.71 6.54 18.74
C GLY A 174 21.90 7.57 19.52
N LYS A 175 20.99 8.28 18.85
CA LYS A 175 20.07 9.25 19.47
C LYS A 175 18.84 8.59 20.12
N ILE A 176 18.60 7.33 19.80
CA ILE A 176 17.50 6.50 20.31
C ILE A 176 18.01 5.11 20.67
#